data_AF-A0AAU2C021-F1
#
_entry.id   AF-A0AAU2C021-F1
#
_cell.length_a   1.000
_cell.length_b   1.000
_cell.length_c   1.000
_cell.angle_alpha   90.00
_cell.angle_beta   90.00
_cell.angle_gamma   90.00
#
_symmetry.space_group_name_H-M   'P 1'
#
loop_
_entity.id
_entity.type
_entity.pdbx_description
1 polymer ?
#
loop_
_entity_poly.entity_id
_entity_poly.type
_entity_poly.pdbx_seq_one_letter_code
_entity_poly.pdbx_strand_id
1 'polypeptide(L)'
;MSLLPELRYPTVTELTFSVRALAAFQPGMCALRQVGVSRAGRPLHLLSVGHARRAVLVVAGAHANEPTGGSTLLALAERVVQERELRDGTSWHFLLCADPDGASLHVTPAPRSLLEYHLGFFRPAGPEQPEWSPAVLPPDRLPPETRALTRVIDELRPYLQVTLHGTDLGGSWVQLTKDIPGLAEPFVKSAAQLHIPVETGASDAAGWPASGPGVHVMPAAGTEAAYPSMPDDARHSTWYHAHRYGGLTAVVEVPMWASDMVDDPAPHPAPAAAIRRLARRLLRDTTEVERVLVEALPRLEGVDGPLLRAAKWALELVPGLAADWTDTPPADTTMAYVGSVDAFARRLPLRAAAMLWRVLQESDDHAAPRLEQLVETWSDAFACRFRARWVPLEHQVEHQSRTVVAAALHARERAA
;
A
#
# COMPACT_ATOMS: atom_id res chain seq x y z
N MET A 1 34.28 7.38 -4.15
CA MET A 1 32.83 7.54 -4.31
C MET A 1 32.43 6.73 -5.52
N SER A 2 31.57 5.73 -5.37
CA SER A 2 31.12 4.91 -6.50
C SER A 2 30.31 5.77 -7.48
N LEU A 3 30.61 5.67 -8.77
CA LEU A 3 29.94 6.39 -9.87
C LEU A 3 28.66 5.69 -10.35
N LEU A 4 28.21 4.66 -9.64
CA LEU A 4 26.95 3.99 -9.92
C LEU A 4 25.81 4.78 -9.25
N PRO A 5 24.74 5.16 -9.98
CA PRO A 5 23.58 5.79 -9.35
C PRO A 5 23.03 4.84 -8.28
N GLU A 6 22.93 5.33 -7.04
CA GLU A 6 22.33 4.59 -5.94
C GLU A 6 20.85 4.35 -6.30
N LEU A 7 20.44 3.08 -6.39
CA LEU A 7 19.04 2.69 -6.66
C LEU A 7 18.19 3.14 -5.47
N ARG A 8 17.44 4.22 -5.67
CA ARG A 8 16.54 4.81 -4.67
C ARG A 8 15.16 5.05 -5.26
N TYR A 9 14.16 5.12 -4.40
CA TYR A 9 12.83 5.53 -4.81
C TYR A 9 12.84 7.01 -5.24
N PRO A 10 12.24 7.35 -6.39
CA PRO A 10 12.17 8.73 -6.86
C PRO A 10 11.19 9.51 -5.99
N THR A 11 11.53 10.77 -5.71
CA THR A 11 10.56 11.72 -5.15
C THR A 11 9.45 12.02 -6.17
N VAL A 12 8.30 12.53 -5.71
CA VAL A 12 7.21 12.96 -6.61
C VAL A 12 7.68 14.00 -7.63
N THR A 13 8.60 14.88 -7.24
CA THR A 13 9.20 15.89 -8.11
C THR A 13 10.05 15.24 -9.21
N GLU A 14 10.91 14.29 -8.86
CA GLU A 14 11.75 13.55 -9.80
C GLU A 14 10.90 12.71 -10.75
N LEU A 15 9.88 12.02 -10.24
CA LEU A 15 8.93 11.28 -11.06
C LEU A 15 8.21 12.19 -12.06
N THR A 16 7.74 13.35 -11.60
CA THR A 16 7.10 14.35 -12.47
C THR A 16 8.05 14.87 -13.55
N PHE A 17 9.32 15.10 -13.21
CA PHE A 17 10.34 15.53 -14.17
C PHE A 17 10.60 14.46 -15.24
N SER A 18 10.82 13.20 -14.83
CA SER A 18 11.03 12.08 -15.75
C SER A 18 9.85 11.88 -16.70
N VAL A 19 8.62 11.94 -16.18
CA VAL A 19 7.40 11.80 -16.99
C VAL A 19 7.19 12.97 -17.94
N ARG A 20 7.54 14.20 -17.53
CA ARG A 20 7.53 15.37 -18.43
C ARG A 20 8.51 15.19 -19.59
N ALA A 21 9.72 14.68 -19.31
CA ALA A 21 10.69 14.38 -20.35
C ALA A 21 10.18 13.30 -21.31
N LEU A 22 9.58 12.22 -20.79
CA LEU A 22 8.96 11.17 -21.60
C LEU A 22 7.85 11.72 -22.52
N ALA A 23 6.98 12.58 -21.98
CA ALA A 23 5.90 13.20 -22.75
C ALA A 23 6.43 14.15 -23.84
N ALA A 24 7.48 14.92 -23.54
CA ALA A 24 8.12 15.80 -24.51
C ALA A 24 8.87 15.05 -25.62
N PHE A 25 9.39 13.85 -25.32
CA PHE A 25 10.07 13.00 -26.30
C PHE A 25 9.09 12.32 -27.27
N GLN A 26 7.84 12.08 -26.83
CA GLN A 26 6.80 11.39 -27.62
C GLN A 26 5.47 12.17 -27.66
N PRO A 27 5.44 13.42 -28.14
CA PRO A 27 4.28 14.31 -28.01
C PRO A 27 3.04 13.84 -28.80
N GLY A 28 3.22 13.01 -29.84
CA GLY A 28 2.11 12.44 -30.60
C GLY A 28 1.39 11.29 -29.89
N MET A 29 1.96 10.75 -28.82
CA MET A 29 1.48 9.56 -28.12
C MET A 29 1.25 9.80 -26.63
N CYS A 30 2.05 10.69 -26.02
CA CYS A 30 2.03 10.97 -24.60
C CYS A 30 1.44 12.35 -24.34
N ALA A 31 0.50 12.43 -23.40
CA ALA A 31 -0.05 13.69 -22.91
C ALA A 31 0.01 13.73 -21.38
N LEU A 32 0.65 14.75 -20.82
CA LEU A 32 0.68 14.99 -19.38
C LEU A 32 -0.25 16.16 -19.04
N ARG A 33 -1.15 15.96 -18.08
CA ARG A 33 -2.02 17.03 -17.57
C ARG A 33 -2.11 16.99 -16.04
N GLN A 34 -2.42 18.14 -15.46
CA GLN A 34 -2.81 18.22 -14.07
C GLN A 34 -4.30 17.89 -13.93
N VAL A 35 -4.67 17.01 -13.00
CA VAL A 35 -6.04 16.51 -12.80
C VAL A 35 -6.68 16.95 -11.48
N GLY A 36 -5.86 17.51 -10.59
CA GLY A 36 -6.28 17.99 -9.30
C GLY A 36 -5.16 18.68 -8.55
N VAL A 37 -5.46 19.02 -7.31
CA VAL A 37 -4.55 19.62 -6.34
C VAL A 37 -4.83 18.94 -5.00
N SER A 38 -3.79 18.62 -4.24
CA SER A 38 -3.89 18.06 -2.90
C SER A 38 -4.34 19.10 -1.87
N ARG A 39 -4.58 18.67 -0.63
CA ARG A 39 -4.96 19.55 0.48
C ARG A 39 -3.93 20.65 0.74
N ALA A 40 -2.64 20.34 0.62
CA ALA A 40 -1.55 21.29 0.79
C ALA A 40 -1.12 21.96 -0.54
N GLY A 41 -1.94 21.90 -1.58
CA GLY A 41 -1.70 22.69 -2.80
C GLY A 41 -0.77 22.03 -3.84
N ARG A 42 -0.40 20.75 -3.68
CA ARG A 42 0.49 20.05 -4.61
C ARG A 42 -0.29 19.50 -5.82
N PRO A 43 0.23 19.60 -7.05
CA PRO A 43 -0.49 19.16 -8.24
C PRO A 43 -0.53 17.63 -8.35
N LEU A 44 -1.70 17.09 -8.68
CA LEU A 44 -1.85 15.69 -9.10
C LEU A 44 -1.75 15.63 -10.63
N HIS A 45 -0.82 14.81 -11.14
CA HIS A 45 -0.56 14.70 -12.58
C HIS A 45 -0.98 13.33 -13.12
N LEU A 46 -1.57 13.34 -14.32
CA LEU A 46 -1.93 12.15 -15.08
C LEU A 46 -1.17 12.15 -16.41
N LEU A 47 -0.34 11.13 -16.62
CA LEU A 47 0.24 10.81 -17.92
C LEU A 47 -0.72 9.90 -18.68
N SER A 48 -1.05 10.22 -19.92
CA SER A 48 -1.80 9.36 -20.82
C SER A 48 -0.91 8.93 -21.98
N VAL A 49 -0.95 7.65 -22.33
CA VAL A 49 -0.16 7.04 -23.41
C VAL A 49 -1.09 6.24 -24.33
N GLY A 50 -1.22 6.68 -25.58
CA GLY A 50 -2.12 6.10 -26.58
C GLY A 50 -3.47 6.83 -26.70
N HIS A 51 -4.27 6.41 -27.68
CA HIS A 51 -5.52 7.07 -28.11
C HIS A 51 -6.70 6.11 -28.29
N ALA A 52 -6.57 4.86 -27.86
CA ALA A 52 -7.66 3.89 -27.90
C ALA A 52 -8.75 4.23 -26.87
N ARG A 53 -9.99 3.80 -27.16
CA ARG A 53 -11.14 4.02 -26.28
C ARG A 53 -11.08 3.20 -24.98
N ARG A 54 -10.53 1.98 -25.02
CA ARG A 54 -10.39 1.14 -23.83
C ARG A 54 -9.22 1.66 -23.01
N ALA A 55 -9.44 1.87 -21.71
CA ALA A 55 -8.47 2.50 -20.82
C ALA A 55 -8.07 1.56 -19.67
N VAL A 56 -6.77 1.53 -19.38
CA VAL A 56 -6.19 1.07 -18.11
C VAL A 56 -5.79 2.31 -17.32
N LEU A 57 -6.17 2.38 -16.05
CA LEU A 57 -5.72 3.41 -15.12
C LEU A 57 -4.75 2.78 -14.11
N VAL A 58 -3.52 3.25 -14.05
CA VAL A 58 -2.52 2.86 -13.05
C VAL A 58 -2.36 4.00 -12.05
N VAL A 59 -2.51 3.72 -10.76
CA VAL A 59 -2.43 4.69 -9.67
C VAL A 59 -1.20 4.38 -8.81
N ALA A 60 -0.30 5.34 -8.65
CA ALA A 60 0.83 5.22 -7.72
C ALA A 60 0.68 6.17 -6.54
N GLY A 61 1.43 5.90 -5.47
CA GLY A 61 1.51 6.79 -4.30
C GLY A 61 0.17 6.95 -3.57
N ALA A 62 -0.59 5.86 -3.46
CA ALA A 62 -1.79 5.80 -2.63
C ALA A 62 -1.46 5.95 -1.13
N HIS A 63 -0.32 5.39 -0.71
CA HIS A 63 0.22 5.56 0.62
C HIS A 63 1.66 6.07 0.57
N ALA A 64 1.96 7.03 1.44
CA ALA A 64 3.28 7.67 1.54
C ALA A 64 4.43 6.69 1.84
N ASN A 65 4.15 5.66 2.62
CA ASN A 65 5.14 4.68 3.09
C ASN A 65 5.42 3.54 2.09
N GLU A 66 4.85 3.61 0.88
CA GLU A 66 4.89 2.55 -0.15
C GLU A 66 5.53 3.11 -1.44
N PRO A 67 6.84 3.39 -1.42
CA PRO A 67 7.47 4.22 -2.43
C PRO A 67 7.73 3.52 -3.79
N THR A 68 7.60 2.18 -3.85
CA THR A 68 7.87 1.38 -5.05
C THR A 68 7.00 1.76 -6.25
N GLY A 69 5.75 2.15 -6.01
CA GLY A 69 4.79 2.44 -7.08
C GLY A 69 5.24 3.53 -8.05
N GLY A 70 6.00 4.52 -7.59
CA GLY A 70 6.55 5.58 -8.46
C GLY A 70 7.57 5.04 -9.47
N SER A 71 8.48 4.18 -9.02
CA SER A 71 9.47 3.51 -9.89
C SER A 71 8.80 2.57 -10.89
N THR A 72 7.83 1.77 -10.42
CA THR A 72 7.04 0.85 -11.26
C THR A 72 6.27 1.60 -12.34
N LEU A 73 5.61 2.69 -11.98
CA LEU A 73 4.86 3.51 -12.91
C LEU A 73 5.74 4.05 -14.03
N LEU A 74 6.94 4.57 -13.71
CA LEU A 74 7.86 5.10 -14.70
C LEU A 74 8.35 4.00 -15.66
N ALA A 75 8.79 2.86 -15.12
CA ALA A 75 9.24 1.72 -15.92
C ALA A 75 8.12 1.21 -16.85
N LEU A 76 6.89 1.11 -16.33
CA LEU A 76 5.74 0.67 -17.10
C LEU A 76 5.34 1.69 -18.18
N ALA A 77 5.38 2.99 -17.89
CA ALA A 77 5.09 4.03 -18.87
C ALA A 77 6.10 4.01 -20.04
N GLU A 78 7.40 3.87 -19.73
CA GLU A 78 8.45 3.71 -20.75
C GLU A 78 8.24 2.44 -21.59
N ARG A 79 7.90 1.33 -20.93
CA ARG A 79 7.60 0.06 -21.60
C ARG A 79 6.39 0.17 -22.53
N VAL A 80 5.30 0.79 -22.09
CA VAL A 80 4.09 1.01 -22.91
C VAL A 80 4.38 1.93 -24.09
N VAL A 81 5.27 2.92 -23.95
CA VAL A 81 5.74 3.76 -25.06
C VAL A 81 6.47 2.92 -26.11
N GLN A 82 7.38 2.04 -25.67
CA GLN A 82 8.26 1.23 -26.54
C GLN A 82 7.54 0.02 -27.19
N GLU A 83 6.72 -0.70 -26.41
CA GLU A 83 6.03 -1.92 -26.83
C GLU A 83 4.65 -1.59 -27.40
N ARG A 84 4.53 -1.59 -28.73
CA ARG A 84 3.29 -1.24 -29.43
C ARG A 84 2.14 -2.19 -29.06
N GLU A 85 2.45 -3.45 -28.80
CA GLU A 85 1.50 -4.52 -28.48
C GLU A 85 0.71 -4.20 -27.20
N LEU A 86 1.34 -3.54 -26.22
CA LEU A 86 0.66 -3.11 -24.99
C LEU A 86 -0.38 -2.02 -25.24
N ARG A 87 -0.24 -1.28 -26.35
CA ARG A 87 -1.15 -0.20 -26.77
C ARG A 87 -2.10 -0.63 -27.87
N ASP A 88 -2.07 -1.88 -28.32
CA ASP A 88 -2.99 -2.35 -29.34
C ASP A 88 -4.42 -2.39 -28.78
N GLY A 89 -5.26 -1.46 -29.24
CA GLY A 89 -6.62 -1.27 -28.76
C GLY A 89 -6.75 -0.85 -27.29
N THR A 90 -5.68 -0.38 -26.64
CA THR A 90 -5.68 0.06 -25.23
C THR A 90 -4.87 1.35 -25.02
N SER A 91 -5.44 2.29 -24.28
CA SER A 91 -4.75 3.46 -23.74
C SER A 91 -4.39 3.24 -22.29
N TRP A 92 -3.23 3.73 -21.89
CA TRP A 92 -2.74 3.64 -20.52
C TRP A 92 -2.71 5.02 -19.90
N HIS A 93 -3.23 5.15 -18.69
CA HIS A 93 -3.26 6.39 -17.94
C HIS A 93 -2.61 6.16 -16.58
N PHE A 94 -1.67 7.02 -16.19
CA PHE A 94 -0.84 6.86 -15.01
C PHE A 94 -1.01 8.07 -14.10
N LEU A 95 -1.68 7.90 -12.96
CA LEU A 95 -1.76 8.91 -11.91
C LEU A 95 -0.48 8.82 -11.07
N LEU A 96 0.39 9.82 -11.21
CA LEU A 96 1.77 9.74 -10.73
C LEU A 96 1.89 9.59 -9.21
N CYS A 97 1.01 10.25 -8.46
CA CYS A 97 0.94 10.19 -7.01
C CYS A 97 -0.46 10.60 -6.56
N ALA A 98 -1.19 9.71 -5.90
CA ALA A 98 -2.51 10.00 -5.37
C ALA A 98 -2.45 10.89 -4.11
N ASP A 99 -1.44 10.68 -3.25
CA ASP A 99 -1.20 11.47 -2.03
C ASP A 99 0.18 12.16 -2.04
N PRO A 100 0.37 13.23 -2.86
CA PRO A 100 1.65 13.94 -2.91
C PRO A 100 1.98 14.67 -1.59
N ASP A 101 0.98 14.92 -0.73
CA ASP A 101 1.20 15.52 0.58
C ASP A 101 1.82 14.52 1.53
N GLY A 102 1.22 13.33 1.65
CA GLY A 102 1.80 12.26 2.44
C GLY A 102 3.17 11.82 1.93
N ALA A 103 3.33 11.68 0.61
CA ALA A 103 4.62 11.32 0.01
C ALA A 103 5.74 12.33 0.36
N SER A 104 5.41 13.59 0.65
CA SER A 104 6.40 14.60 1.10
C SER A 104 6.81 14.45 2.57
N LEU A 105 6.04 13.72 3.37
CA LEU A 105 6.27 13.51 4.80
C LEU A 105 7.01 12.20 5.10
N HIS A 106 6.98 11.22 4.18
CA HIS A 106 7.81 10.01 4.27
C HIS A 106 9.21 10.30 3.70
N VAL A 107 10.25 10.16 4.52
CA VAL A 107 11.59 10.72 4.21
C VAL A 107 12.71 9.68 4.13
N THR A 108 12.40 8.42 3.81
CA THR A 108 13.41 7.36 3.63
C THR A 108 13.41 6.78 2.20
N PRO A 109 14.02 7.47 1.21
CA PRO A 109 14.01 7.04 -0.19
C PRO A 109 14.94 5.86 -0.51
N ALA A 110 15.86 5.50 0.38
CA ALA A 110 16.80 4.38 0.20
C ALA A 110 17.14 3.71 1.55
N PRO A 111 16.16 3.11 2.24
CA PRO A 111 16.39 2.51 3.54
C PRO A 111 17.33 1.30 3.43
N ARG A 112 18.37 1.26 4.27
CA ARG A 112 19.31 0.12 4.35
C ARG A 112 18.90 -0.90 5.42
N SER A 113 17.96 -0.53 6.29
CA SER A 113 17.41 -1.37 7.34
C SER A 113 15.94 -1.02 7.61
N LEU A 114 15.22 -1.93 8.30
CA LEU A 114 13.88 -1.60 8.79
C LEU A 114 13.91 -0.40 9.74
N LEU A 115 14.97 -0.23 10.53
CA LEU A 115 15.10 0.93 11.41
C LEU A 115 15.15 2.24 10.61
N GLU A 116 16.03 2.36 9.63
CA GLU A 116 16.13 3.56 8.78
C GLU A 116 14.80 3.87 8.08
N TYR A 117 14.08 2.85 7.62
CA TYR A 117 12.74 3.01 7.07
C TYR A 117 11.75 3.58 8.09
N HIS A 118 11.73 3.04 9.31
CA HIS A 118 10.81 3.50 10.35
C HIS A 118 11.15 4.90 10.86
N LEU A 119 12.44 5.30 10.92
CA LEU A 119 12.82 6.66 11.33
C LEU A 119 12.25 7.74 10.39
N GLY A 120 12.10 7.47 9.09
CA GLY A 120 11.44 8.39 8.16
C GLY A 120 9.97 8.08 7.91
N PHE A 121 9.33 7.21 8.70
CA PHE A 121 7.99 6.70 8.41
C PHE A 121 6.92 7.78 8.44
N PHE A 122 5.99 7.69 7.50
CA PHE A 122 4.71 8.39 7.56
C PHE A 122 3.66 7.60 6.78
N ARG A 123 2.50 7.37 7.41
CA ARG A 123 1.29 6.88 6.73
C ARG A 123 0.11 7.71 7.23
N PRO A 124 -0.69 8.36 6.37
CA PRO A 124 -1.83 9.16 6.82
C PRO A 124 -2.86 8.33 7.59
N ALA A 125 -3.69 9.00 8.41
CA ALA A 125 -4.89 8.38 8.97
C ALA A 125 -5.87 7.95 7.85
N GLY A 126 -6.72 6.96 8.09
CA GLY A 126 -7.68 6.45 7.09
C GLY A 126 -8.50 7.55 6.39
N PRO A 127 -9.10 8.51 7.12
CA PRO A 127 -9.82 9.65 6.53
C PRO A 127 -9.00 10.54 5.60
N GLU A 128 -7.67 10.48 5.73
CA GLU A 128 -6.72 11.29 4.98
C GLU A 128 -6.09 10.54 3.79
N GLN A 129 -6.37 9.25 3.62
CA GLN A 129 -5.83 8.44 2.53
C GLN A 129 -6.75 8.55 1.29
N PRO A 130 -6.24 8.96 0.10
CA PRO A 130 -7.10 9.24 -1.05
C PRO A 130 -7.96 8.08 -1.53
N GLU A 131 -7.48 6.85 -1.40
CA GLU A 131 -8.23 5.66 -1.84
C GLU A 131 -9.22 5.16 -0.79
N TRP A 132 -8.90 5.31 0.50
CA TRP A 132 -9.69 4.78 1.62
C TRP A 132 -10.69 5.78 2.20
N SER A 133 -10.47 7.08 2.03
CA SER A 133 -11.31 8.10 2.66
C SER A 133 -12.83 7.94 2.42
N PRO A 134 -13.35 7.47 1.26
CA PRO A 134 -14.79 7.30 1.11
C PRO A 134 -15.39 6.13 1.91
N ALA A 135 -14.56 5.22 2.43
CA ALA A 135 -15.01 4.17 3.35
C ALA A 135 -15.25 4.70 4.78
N VAL A 136 -14.68 5.86 5.13
CA VAL A 136 -14.69 6.40 6.49
C VAL A 136 -15.25 7.82 6.59
N LEU A 137 -15.46 8.51 5.47
CA LEU A 137 -15.97 9.87 5.41
C LEU A 137 -17.20 9.98 4.50
N PRO A 138 -18.15 10.86 4.84
CA PRO A 138 -19.24 11.19 3.94
C PRO A 138 -18.75 11.99 2.71
N PRO A 139 -19.51 12.01 1.59
CA PRO A 139 -19.11 12.63 0.33
C PRO A 139 -18.68 14.11 0.42
N ASP A 140 -19.27 14.89 1.33
CA ASP A 140 -18.99 16.33 1.53
C ASP A 140 -17.68 16.60 2.27
N ARG A 141 -17.10 15.56 2.90
CA ARG A 141 -15.82 15.62 3.63
C ARG A 141 -14.66 14.97 2.90
N LEU A 142 -14.89 14.40 1.72
CA LEU A 142 -13.83 13.73 0.97
C LEU A 142 -12.70 14.70 0.58
N PRO A 143 -11.44 14.28 0.76
CA PRO A 143 -10.29 15.12 0.44
C PRO A 143 -10.23 15.37 -1.09
N PRO A 144 -9.68 16.53 -1.52
CA PRO A 144 -9.62 16.91 -2.92
C PRO A 144 -8.87 15.91 -3.82
N GLU A 145 -7.92 15.16 -3.27
CA GLU A 145 -7.19 14.06 -3.89
C GLU A 145 -8.15 12.92 -4.28
N THR A 146 -8.97 12.46 -3.34
CA THR A 146 -10.03 11.45 -3.58
C THR A 146 -10.99 11.93 -4.66
N ARG A 147 -11.44 13.19 -4.57
CA ARG A 147 -12.34 13.77 -5.58
C ARG A 147 -11.68 13.88 -6.95
N ALA A 148 -10.36 14.09 -7.03
CA ALA A 148 -9.63 14.10 -8.27
C ALA A 148 -9.51 12.70 -8.88
N LEU A 149 -9.18 11.69 -8.06
CA LEU A 149 -9.12 10.30 -8.50
C LEU A 149 -10.48 9.81 -9.00
N THR A 150 -11.58 10.05 -8.28
CA THR A 150 -12.93 9.65 -8.73
C THR A 150 -13.33 10.34 -10.04
N ARG A 151 -13.01 11.64 -10.21
CA ARG A 151 -13.23 12.33 -11.50
C ARG A 151 -12.42 11.72 -12.64
N VAL A 152 -11.17 11.31 -12.40
CA VAL A 152 -10.34 10.62 -13.41
C VAL A 152 -10.97 9.29 -13.78
N ILE A 153 -11.46 8.51 -12.81
CA ILE A 153 -12.15 7.25 -13.09
C ILE A 153 -13.46 7.50 -13.87
N ASP A 154 -14.23 8.53 -13.52
CA ASP A 154 -15.47 8.91 -14.23
C ASP A 154 -15.22 9.32 -15.69
N GLU A 155 -14.12 10.02 -15.93
CA GLU A 155 -13.67 10.48 -17.24
C GLU A 155 -13.18 9.31 -18.11
N LEU A 156 -12.27 8.50 -17.57
CA LEU A 156 -11.59 7.44 -18.31
C LEU A 156 -12.43 6.17 -18.45
N ARG A 157 -13.30 5.89 -17.48
CA ARG A 157 -14.13 4.68 -17.40
C ARG A 157 -13.28 3.42 -17.66
N PRO A 158 -12.20 3.21 -16.89
CA PRO A 158 -11.23 2.17 -17.18
C PRO A 158 -11.88 0.80 -17.06
N TYR A 159 -11.52 -0.14 -17.95
CA TYR A 159 -11.91 -1.54 -17.76
C TYR A 159 -11.10 -2.18 -16.62
N LEU A 160 -9.91 -1.64 -16.36
CA LEU A 160 -9.05 -2.02 -15.25
C LEU A 160 -8.40 -0.78 -14.63
N GLN A 161 -8.63 -0.59 -13.33
CA GLN A 161 -7.74 0.20 -12.48
C GLN A 161 -6.72 -0.74 -11.83
N VAL A 162 -5.45 -0.36 -11.82
CA VAL A 162 -4.43 -1.01 -11.01
C VAL A 162 -3.86 0.02 -10.06
N THR A 163 -3.98 -0.21 -8.75
CA THR A 163 -3.34 0.62 -7.75
C THR A 163 -2.09 -0.08 -7.23
N LEU A 164 -0.98 0.66 -7.23
CA LEU A 164 0.36 0.17 -6.93
C LEU A 164 0.65 0.40 -5.45
N HIS A 165 0.70 -0.68 -4.69
CA HIS A 165 0.96 -0.68 -3.27
C HIS A 165 2.27 -1.39 -2.93
N GLY A 166 2.63 -1.37 -1.66
CA GLY A 166 3.75 -2.14 -1.16
C GLY A 166 3.63 -2.43 0.32
N THR A 167 4.28 -3.51 0.74
CA THR A 167 4.44 -3.82 2.16
C THR A 167 5.87 -3.53 2.59
N ASP A 168 6.06 -3.04 3.82
CA ASP A 168 7.39 -2.95 4.42
C ASP A 168 8.01 -4.35 4.51
N LEU A 169 7.35 -5.27 5.22
CA LEU A 169 7.81 -6.64 5.37
C LEU A 169 6.70 -7.63 5.03
N GLY A 170 7.02 -8.69 4.27
CA GLY A 170 6.09 -9.79 4.01
C GLY A 170 6.36 -10.47 2.68
N GLY A 171 5.31 -10.75 1.93
CA GLY A 171 5.35 -11.30 0.58
C GLY A 171 4.56 -10.43 -0.38
N SER A 172 4.55 -10.83 -1.65
CA SER A 172 3.70 -10.19 -2.64
C SER A 172 2.35 -10.88 -2.71
N TRP A 173 1.30 -10.11 -2.94
CA TRP A 173 -0.07 -10.60 -3.13
C TRP A 173 -0.90 -9.58 -3.91
N VAL A 174 -2.11 -9.98 -4.32
CA VAL A 174 -3.04 -9.18 -5.12
C VAL A 174 -4.44 -9.23 -4.50
N GLN A 175 -5.06 -8.07 -4.34
CA GLN A 175 -6.48 -7.93 -4.03
C GLN A 175 -7.25 -7.51 -5.27
N LEU A 176 -8.33 -8.20 -5.58
CA LEU A 176 -9.16 -7.95 -6.75
C LEU A 176 -10.58 -7.59 -6.32
N THR A 177 -11.11 -6.46 -6.77
CA THR A 177 -12.53 -6.13 -6.52
C THR A 177 -13.49 -6.98 -7.37
N LYS A 178 -12.96 -7.66 -8.38
CA LYS A 178 -13.60 -8.73 -9.16
C LYS A 178 -12.51 -9.62 -9.74
N ASP A 179 -12.74 -10.93 -9.76
CA ASP A 179 -11.76 -11.91 -10.23
C ASP A 179 -11.22 -11.58 -11.64
N ILE A 180 -9.94 -11.87 -11.87
CA ILE A 180 -9.29 -11.88 -13.18
C ILE A 180 -8.79 -13.31 -13.41
N PRO A 181 -9.59 -14.18 -14.05
CA PRO A 181 -9.19 -15.54 -14.34
C PRO A 181 -7.88 -15.58 -15.14
N GLY A 182 -6.96 -16.44 -14.72
CA GLY A 182 -5.65 -16.57 -15.35
C GLY A 182 -4.56 -15.67 -14.77
N LEU A 183 -4.87 -14.69 -13.91
CA LEU A 183 -3.85 -13.80 -13.32
C LEU A 183 -2.87 -14.53 -12.38
N ALA A 184 -3.32 -15.56 -11.66
CA ALA A 184 -2.51 -16.20 -10.63
C ALA A 184 -1.23 -16.87 -11.18
N GLU A 185 -1.28 -17.50 -12.36
CA GLU A 185 -0.11 -18.15 -12.96
C GLU A 185 1.03 -17.18 -13.30
N PRO A 186 0.83 -16.10 -14.09
CA PRO A 186 1.89 -15.15 -14.40
C PRO A 186 2.36 -14.38 -13.15
N PHE A 187 1.47 -14.13 -12.19
CA PHE A 187 1.81 -13.52 -10.90
C PHE A 187 2.81 -14.40 -10.11
N VAL A 188 2.43 -15.64 -9.81
CA VAL A 188 3.28 -16.59 -9.04
C VAL A 188 4.59 -16.89 -9.78
N LYS A 189 4.54 -17.04 -11.10
CA LYS A 189 5.73 -17.26 -11.93
C LYS A 189 6.71 -16.09 -11.84
N SER A 190 6.20 -14.85 -11.91
CA SER A 190 7.00 -13.64 -11.76
C SER A 190 7.66 -13.58 -10.38
N ALA A 191 6.89 -13.86 -9.32
CA ALA A 191 7.39 -13.87 -7.94
C ALA A 191 8.52 -14.90 -7.77
N ALA A 192 8.31 -16.13 -8.25
CA ALA A 192 9.31 -17.20 -8.18
C ALA A 192 10.61 -16.86 -8.92
N GLN A 193 10.52 -16.28 -10.12
CA GLN A 193 11.69 -15.88 -10.92
C GLN A 193 12.52 -14.77 -10.27
N LEU A 194 11.88 -13.92 -9.46
CA LEU A 194 12.50 -12.78 -8.79
C LEU A 194 12.80 -13.07 -7.31
N HIS A 195 12.57 -14.32 -6.88
CA HIS A 195 12.73 -14.79 -5.51
C HIS A 195 11.90 -13.98 -4.49
N ILE A 196 10.70 -13.57 -4.86
CA ILE A 196 9.74 -12.89 -3.98
C ILE A 196 8.75 -13.95 -3.45
N PRO A 197 8.55 -14.05 -2.12
CA PRO A 197 7.59 -15.01 -1.57
C PRO A 197 6.17 -14.53 -1.86
N VAL A 198 5.27 -15.47 -2.10
CA VAL A 198 3.85 -15.18 -2.35
C VAL A 198 3.11 -15.29 -1.03
N GLU A 199 2.52 -14.20 -0.56
CA GLU A 199 1.79 -14.18 0.71
C GLU A 199 0.38 -14.76 0.49
N THR A 200 0.21 -16.05 0.79
CA THR A 200 -1.02 -16.78 0.48
C THR A 200 -2.15 -16.55 1.49
N GLY A 201 -1.82 -16.01 2.66
CA GLY A 201 -2.73 -15.75 3.77
C GLY A 201 -2.64 -14.31 4.27
N ALA A 202 -2.66 -13.33 3.37
CA ALA A 202 -2.55 -11.91 3.73
C ALA A 202 -3.63 -11.50 4.74
N SER A 203 -3.23 -10.94 5.89
CA SER A 203 -4.17 -10.53 6.94
C SER A 203 -5.12 -9.43 6.47
N ASP A 204 -4.66 -8.55 5.56
CA ASP A 204 -5.47 -7.48 4.97
C ASP A 204 -6.59 -8.02 4.06
N ALA A 205 -6.48 -9.29 3.61
CA ALA A 205 -7.50 -9.99 2.82
C ALA A 205 -8.14 -11.14 3.61
N ALA A 206 -8.13 -11.07 4.95
CA ALA A 206 -8.70 -12.11 5.80
C ALA A 206 -10.16 -12.40 5.44
N GLY A 207 -10.45 -13.69 5.21
CA GLY A 207 -11.79 -14.17 4.83
C GLY A 207 -12.16 -13.95 3.35
N TRP A 208 -11.28 -13.35 2.54
CA TRP A 208 -11.53 -13.19 1.11
C TRP A 208 -11.23 -14.50 0.36
N PRO A 209 -12.10 -14.95 -0.56
CA PRO A 209 -11.81 -16.10 -1.40
C PRO A 209 -10.57 -15.87 -2.25
N ALA A 210 -9.74 -16.89 -2.40
CA ALA A 210 -8.59 -16.85 -3.29
C ALA A 210 -8.92 -17.45 -4.67
N SER A 211 -8.52 -16.79 -5.76
CA SER A 211 -8.58 -17.35 -7.13
C SER A 211 -7.27 -18.03 -7.55
N GLY A 212 -6.22 -17.90 -6.74
CA GLY A 212 -4.97 -18.63 -6.82
C GLY A 212 -4.02 -18.20 -5.70
N PRO A 213 -2.79 -18.75 -5.61
CA PRO A 213 -1.85 -18.39 -4.56
C PRO A 213 -1.57 -16.88 -4.54
N GLY A 214 -1.86 -16.23 -3.41
CA GLY A 214 -1.68 -14.79 -3.21
C GLY A 214 -2.60 -13.91 -4.05
N VAL A 215 -3.66 -14.44 -4.67
CA VAL A 215 -4.65 -13.65 -5.41
C VAL A 215 -6.00 -13.77 -4.73
N HIS A 216 -6.39 -12.72 -4.01
CA HIS A 216 -7.62 -12.65 -3.22
C HIS A 216 -8.67 -11.81 -3.93
N VAL A 217 -9.92 -12.25 -3.91
CA VAL A 217 -11.06 -11.61 -4.58
C VAL A 217 -12.04 -11.12 -3.54
N MET A 218 -12.49 -9.88 -3.69
CA MET A 218 -13.46 -9.27 -2.80
C MET A 218 -14.73 -10.12 -2.75
N PRO A 219 -15.23 -10.44 -1.54
CA PRO A 219 -16.39 -11.29 -1.39
C PRO A 219 -17.68 -10.61 -1.88
N ALA A 220 -18.71 -11.42 -2.13
CA ALA A 220 -20.02 -10.91 -2.54
C ALA A 220 -20.63 -9.98 -1.47
N ALA A 221 -21.50 -9.06 -1.92
CA ALA A 221 -22.25 -8.19 -1.02
C ALA A 221 -23.01 -9.01 0.04
N GLY A 222 -22.97 -8.55 1.30
CA GLY A 222 -23.59 -9.25 2.43
C GLY A 222 -22.71 -10.28 3.13
N THR A 223 -21.50 -10.56 2.63
CA THR A 223 -20.50 -11.35 3.37
C THR A 223 -19.99 -10.55 4.56
N GLU A 224 -19.97 -11.17 5.74
CA GLU A 224 -19.43 -10.56 6.98
C GLU A 224 -17.90 -10.38 6.86
N ALA A 225 -17.40 -9.26 7.38
CA ALA A 225 -15.96 -9.01 7.43
C ALA A 225 -15.31 -9.89 8.50
N ALA A 226 -14.10 -10.41 8.22
CA ALA A 226 -13.34 -11.17 9.19
C ALA A 226 -12.95 -10.35 10.42
N TYR A 227 -12.73 -9.03 10.24
CA TYR A 227 -12.41 -8.08 11.29
C TYR A 227 -13.39 -6.91 11.27
N PRO A 228 -14.60 -7.05 11.85
CA PRO A 228 -15.65 -6.04 11.77
C PRO A 228 -15.34 -4.73 12.51
N SER A 229 -14.34 -4.72 13.41
CA SER A 229 -13.91 -3.50 14.10
C SER A 229 -13.11 -2.55 13.19
N MET A 230 -12.55 -3.07 12.11
CA MET A 230 -11.70 -2.32 11.21
C MET A 230 -12.54 -1.56 10.16
N PRO A 231 -12.19 -0.31 9.82
CA PRO A 231 -12.92 0.52 8.86
C PRO A 231 -12.71 0.12 7.37
N ASP A 232 -12.41 -1.14 7.09
CA ASP A 232 -11.69 -1.59 5.89
C ASP A 232 -12.64 -2.08 4.78
N ASP A 233 -13.82 -1.48 4.65
CA ASP A 233 -14.76 -1.92 3.61
C ASP A 233 -14.39 -1.36 2.23
N ALA A 234 -13.60 -2.14 1.50
CA ALA A 234 -13.16 -1.83 0.13
C ALA A 234 -14.32 -1.52 -0.84
N ARG A 235 -15.56 -1.94 -0.56
CA ARG A 235 -16.74 -1.61 -1.39
C ARG A 235 -17.09 -0.13 -1.35
N HIS A 236 -16.70 0.57 -0.29
CA HIS A 236 -16.91 2.00 -0.11
C HIS A 236 -15.65 2.81 -0.44
N SER A 237 -14.56 2.18 -0.88
CA SER A 237 -13.32 2.88 -1.26
C SER A 237 -13.34 3.29 -2.74
N THR A 238 -12.35 4.08 -3.18
CA THR A 238 -12.21 4.41 -4.60
C THR A 238 -11.93 3.18 -5.47
N TRP A 239 -11.45 2.07 -4.88
CA TRP A 239 -11.19 0.82 -5.59
C TRP A 239 -12.46 0.23 -6.20
N TYR A 240 -13.63 0.46 -5.60
CA TYR A 240 -14.88 -0.04 -6.15
C TYR A 240 -15.50 0.88 -7.21
N HIS A 241 -15.01 2.12 -7.35
CA HIS A 241 -15.63 3.15 -8.20
C HIS A 241 -15.66 2.77 -9.69
N ALA A 242 -14.66 2.04 -10.19
CA ALA A 242 -14.61 1.55 -11.57
C ALA A 242 -15.77 0.60 -11.94
N HIS A 243 -16.38 -0.09 -10.95
CA HIS A 243 -17.52 -0.98 -11.18
C HIS A 243 -18.74 -0.26 -11.75
N ARG A 244 -18.89 1.04 -11.48
CA ARG A 244 -19.94 1.89 -12.08
C ARG A 244 -19.96 1.84 -13.61
N TYR A 245 -18.80 1.56 -14.21
CA TYR A 245 -18.60 1.52 -15.65
C TYR A 245 -18.33 0.10 -16.17
N GLY A 246 -18.55 -0.92 -15.34
CA GLY A 246 -18.25 -2.32 -15.67
C GLY A 246 -16.77 -2.71 -15.55
N GLY A 247 -15.91 -1.79 -15.10
CA GLY A 247 -14.51 -2.05 -14.80
C GLY A 247 -14.29 -2.72 -13.45
N LEU A 248 -13.04 -3.01 -13.13
CA LEU A 248 -12.63 -3.56 -11.84
C LEU A 248 -11.28 -2.96 -11.40
N THR A 249 -10.89 -3.24 -10.17
CA THR A 249 -9.60 -2.80 -9.60
C THR A 249 -8.77 -3.99 -9.15
N ALA A 250 -7.48 -3.94 -9.49
CA ALA A 250 -6.44 -4.80 -8.91
C ALA A 250 -5.51 -3.96 -8.03
N VAL A 251 -5.35 -4.36 -6.78
CA VAL A 251 -4.40 -3.80 -5.81
C VAL A 251 -3.20 -4.74 -5.80
N VAL A 252 -2.02 -4.26 -6.18
CA VAL A 252 -0.82 -5.09 -6.33
C VAL A 252 0.21 -4.71 -5.27
N GLU A 253 0.41 -5.62 -4.31
CA GLU A 253 1.31 -5.46 -3.17
C GLU A 253 2.66 -6.10 -3.45
N VAL A 254 3.75 -5.36 -3.26
CA VAL A 254 5.12 -5.89 -3.36
C VAL A 254 5.94 -5.55 -2.12
N PRO A 255 6.74 -6.49 -1.58
CA PRO A 255 7.50 -6.24 -0.35
C PRO A 255 8.80 -5.48 -0.60
N MET A 256 9.14 -4.55 0.30
CA MET A 256 10.50 -4.00 0.39
C MET A 256 11.47 -5.01 1.03
N TRP A 257 11.04 -5.60 2.15
CA TRP A 257 11.71 -6.75 2.76
C TRP A 257 10.84 -7.99 2.66
N ALA A 258 11.38 -9.03 2.07
CA ALA A 258 10.70 -10.31 1.96
C ALA A 258 10.91 -11.18 3.19
N SER A 259 9.96 -12.09 3.45
CA SER A 259 10.08 -13.16 4.43
C SER A 259 9.35 -14.41 3.97
N ASP A 260 10.00 -15.56 4.06
CA ASP A 260 9.40 -16.87 3.74
C ASP A 260 8.49 -17.38 4.89
N MET A 261 8.18 -16.52 5.86
CA MET A 261 7.24 -16.84 6.94
C MET A 261 5.77 -16.65 6.54
N VAL A 262 5.52 -15.99 5.41
CA VAL A 262 4.17 -15.66 4.95
C VAL A 262 3.73 -16.47 3.74
N ASP A 263 4.54 -17.42 3.28
CA ASP A 263 4.26 -18.28 2.12
C ASP A 263 4.14 -19.78 2.47
N ASP A 264 4.19 -20.15 3.76
CA ASP A 264 4.05 -21.53 4.23
C ASP A 264 2.57 -21.96 4.31
N PRO A 265 2.09 -22.85 3.41
CA PRO A 265 0.69 -23.27 3.39
C PRO A 265 0.38 -24.37 4.42
N ALA A 266 1.37 -24.84 5.19
CA ALA A 266 1.14 -25.90 6.17
C ALA A 266 0.10 -25.48 7.22
N PRO A 267 -0.74 -26.40 7.71
CA PRO A 267 -1.63 -26.11 8.82
C PRO A 267 -0.84 -25.73 10.08
N HIS A 268 -1.18 -24.61 10.71
CA HIS A 268 -0.62 -24.22 11.98
C HIS A 268 -1.18 -25.15 13.09
N PRO A 269 -0.36 -25.64 14.05
CA PRO A 269 -0.81 -26.63 15.04
C PRO A 269 -1.83 -26.09 16.06
N ALA A 270 -1.82 -24.78 16.33
CA ALA A 270 -2.76 -24.12 17.25
C ALA A 270 -3.02 -22.65 16.87
N PRO A 271 -3.69 -22.37 15.73
CA PRO A 271 -3.79 -21.03 15.15
C PRO A 271 -4.53 -20.04 16.05
N ALA A 272 -5.67 -20.43 16.62
CA ALA A 272 -6.42 -19.58 17.54
C ALA A 272 -5.60 -19.20 18.79
N ALA A 273 -4.83 -20.14 19.35
CA ALA A 273 -3.97 -19.85 20.49
C ALA A 273 -2.78 -18.94 20.12
N ALA A 274 -2.25 -19.05 18.89
CA ALA A 274 -1.22 -18.16 18.37
C ALA A 274 -1.75 -16.75 18.15
N ILE A 275 -2.89 -16.59 17.46
CA ILE A 275 -3.51 -15.29 17.20
C ILE A 275 -3.90 -14.58 18.51
N ARG A 276 -4.44 -15.29 19.51
CA ARG A 276 -4.68 -14.71 20.86
C ARG A 276 -3.40 -14.27 21.58
N ARG A 277 -2.25 -14.91 21.32
CA ARG A 277 -0.95 -14.42 21.83
C ARG A 277 -0.54 -13.13 21.10
N LEU A 278 -0.78 -13.06 19.79
CA LEU A 278 -0.50 -11.89 18.97
C LEU A 278 -1.40 -10.71 19.34
N ALA A 279 -2.69 -10.93 19.63
CA ALA A 279 -3.61 -9.91 20.14
C ALA A 279 -3.12 -9.31 21.48
N ARG A 280 -2.72 -10.16 22.44
CA ARG A 280 -2.14 -9.69 23.71
C ARG A 280 -0.88 -8.88 23.53
N ARG A 281 -0.05 -9.27 22.56
CA ARG A 281 1.14 -8.52 22.22
C ARG A 281 0.80 -7.17 21.59
N LEU A 282 -0.11 -7.15 20.62
CA LEU A 282 -0.56 -5.93 19.96
C LEU A 282 -1.05 -4.93 21.00
N LEU A 283 -1.90 -5.35 21.93
CA LEU A 283 -2.36 -4.53 23.04
C LEU A 283 -1.21 -4.02 23.91
N ARG A 284 -0.29 -4.90 24.34
CA ARG A 284 0.85 -4.52 25.17
C ARG A 284 1.73 -3.48 24.49
N ASP A 285 2.13 -3.74 23.24
CA ASP A 285 3.05 -2.87 22.50
C ASP A 285 2.37 -1.51 22.22
N THR A 286 1.08 -1.49 21.88
CA THR A 286 0.28 -0.26 21.76
C THR A 286 0.20 0.52 23.06
N THR A 287 -0.06 -0.13 24.20
CA THR A 287 -0.12 0.54 25.50
C THR A 287 1.21 1.21 25.87
N GLU A 288 2.36 0.67 25.46
CA GLU A 288 3.65 1.34 25.68
C GLU A 288 3.74 2.67 24.92
N VAL A 289 3.24 2.72 23.68
CA VAL A 289 3.18 3.97 22.89
C VAL A 289 2.16 4.95 23.46
N GLU A 290 0.97 4.46 23.84
CA GLU A 290 -0.09 5.29 24.44
C GLU A 290 0.35 5.95 25.73
N ARG A 291 1.10 5.26 26.60
CA ARG A 291 1.64 5.87 27.82
C ARG A 291 2.52 7.07 27.52
N VAL A 292 3.38 6.97 26.51
CA VAL A 292 4.22 8.09 26.08
C VAL A 292 3.38 9.22 25.50
N LEU A 293 2.41 8.89 24.65
CA LEU A 293 1.49 9.87 24.09
C LEU A 293 0.75 10.63 25.20
N VAL A 294 0.13 9.93 26.15
CA VAL A 294 -0.62 10.53 27.27
C VAL A 294 0.27 11.42 28.13
N GLU A 295 1.49 10.97 28.41
CA GLU A 295 2.48 11.76 29.13
C GLU A 295 2.86 13.04 28.39
N ALA A 296 3.02 12.98 27.06
CA ALA A 296 3.43 14.11 26.22
C ALA A 296 2.29 15.05 25.82
N LEU A 297 1.04 14.59 25.77
CA LEU A 297 -0.11 15.36 25.29
C LEU A 297 -0.25 16.77 25.90
N PRO A 298 -0.09 16.99 27.21
CA PRO A 298 -0.15 18.34 27.79
C PRO A 298 0.93 19.29 27.29
N ARG A 299 2.06 18.76 26.79
CA ARG A 299 3.18 19.55 26.24
C ARG A 299 3.08 19.75 24.73
N LEU A 300 2.20 19.01 24.07
CA LEU A 300 1.89 19.12 22.65
C LEU A 300 0.67 20.03 22.39
N GLU A 301 0.33 20.92 23.32
CA GLU A 301 -0.78 21.85 23.14
C GLU A 301 -0.53 22.75 21.91
N GLY A 302 -1.50 22.82 20.99
CA GLY A 302 -1.38 23.54 19.73
C GLY A 302 -0.70 22.74 18.60
N VAL A 303 -0.15 21.56 18.87
CA VAL A 303 0.37 20.66 17.83
C VAL A 303 -0.78 19.83 17.25
N ASP A 304 -1.15 20.10 16.00
CA ASP A 304 -2.14 19.32 15.23
C ASP A 304 -1.59 19.00 13.83
N GLY A 305 -0.44 18.32 13.81
CA GLY A 305 0.22 17.86 12.60
C GLY A 305 -0.33 16.52 12.08
N PRO A 306 -0.14 16.23 10.78
CA PRO A 306 -0.58 14.96 10.17
C PRO A 306 0.05 13.73 10.83
N LEU A 307 1.30 13.81 11.31
CA LEU A 307 1.95 12.71 12.03
C LEU A 307 1.23 12.37 13.34
N LEU A 308 0.83 13.38 14.12
CA LEU A 308 0.16 13.16 15.39
C LEU A 308 -1.25 12.56 15.18
N ARG A 309 -2.00 13.06 14.18
CA ARG A 309 -3.31 12.49 13.82
C ARG A 309 -3.19 11.06 13.34
N ALA A 310 -2.22 10.76 12.50
CA ALA A 310 -1.96 9.40 12.01
C ALA A 310 -1.53 8.43 13.13
N ALA A 311 -0.68 8.87 14.05
CA ALA A 311 -0.27 8.07 15.20
C ALA A 311 -1.46 7.75 16.11
N LYS A 312 -2.28 8.76 16.45
CA LYS A 312 -3.51 8.57 17.24
C LYS A 312 -4.47 7.59 16.56
N TRP A 313 -4.73 7.78 15.27
CA TRP A 313 -5.59 6.89 14.50
C TRP A 313 -5.11 5.45 14.53
N ALA A 314 -3.81 5.19 14.34
CA ALA A 314 -3.25 3.85 14.39
C ALA A 314 -3.43 3.18 15.76
N LEU A 315 -3.31 3.93 16.85
CA LEU A 315 -3.54 3.42 18.21
C LEU A 315 -5.02 3.14 18.46
N GLU A 316 -5.92 4.00 17.97
CA GLU A 316 -7.38 3.85 18.12
C GLU A 316 -7.95 2.59 17.46
N LEU A 317 -7.31 2.06 16.41
CA LEU A 317 -7.72 0.81 15.74
C LEU A 317 -7.45 -0.45 16.58
N VAL A 318 -6.45 -0.39 17.46
CA VAL A 318 -5.90 -1.58 18.12
C VAL A 318 -6.89 -2.32 19.03
N PRO A 319 -7.65 -1.66 19.93
CA PRO A 319 -8.54 -2.37 20.83
C PRO A 319 -9.59 -3.21 20.11
N GLY A 320 -10.16 -2.67 19.03
CA GLY A 320 -11.11 -3.36 18.18
C GLY A 320 -10.49 -4.58 17.49
N LEU A 321 -9.35 -4.38 16.81
CA LEU A 321 -8.68 -5.45 16.10
C LEU A 321 -8.22 -6.59 17.03
N ALA A 322 -7.73 -6.25 18.23
CA ALA A 322 -7.32 -7.23 19.21
C ALA A 322 -8.52 -8.03 19.77
N ALA A 323 -9.70 -7.40 19.90
CA ALA A 323 -10.93 -8.09 20.25
C ALA A 323 -11.36 -9.05 19.12
N ASP A 324 -11.35 -8.60 17.86
CA ASP A 324 -11.65 -9.45 16.70
C ASP A 324 -10.74 -10.70 16.69
N TRP A 325 -9.43 -10.53 16.88
CA TRP A 325 -8.46 -11.64 16.95
C TRP A 325 -8.67 -12.58 18.15
N THR A 326 -9.28 -12.10 19.23
CA THR A 326 -9.47 -12.88 20.45
C THR A 326 -10.76 -13.68 20.43
N ASP A 327 -11.83 -13.01 19.97
CA ASP A 327 -13.22 -13.42 20.14
C ASP A 327 -13.80 -14.10 18.89
N THR A 328 -13.16 -13.92 17.73
CA THR A 328 -13.56 -14.60 16.48
C THR A 328 -12.66 -15.80 16.16
N PRO A 329 -13.18 -16.81 15.44
CA PRO A 329 -12.35 -17.86 14.86
C PRO A 329 -11.34 -17.27 13.85
N PRO A 330 -10.10 -17.80 13.75
CA PRO A 330 -9.15 -17.41 12.72
C PRO A 330 -9.75 -17.52 11.31
N ALA A 331 -9.55 -16.51 10.46
CA ALA A 331 -10.06 -16.52 9.08
C ALA A 331 -9.36 -17.56 8.20
N ASP A 332 -8.12 -17.91 8.55
CA ASP A 332 -7.35 -19.03 8.00
C ASP A 332 -6.55 -19.69 9.15
N THR A 333 -6.16 -20.94 8.95
CA THR A 333 -5.44 -21.78 9.91
C THR A 333 -4.03 -22.15 9.44
N THR A 334 -3.56 -21.62 8.31
CA THR A 334 -2.21 -21.84 7.79
C THR A 334 -1.11 -21.15 8.60
N MET A 335 0.12 -21.64 8.47
CA MET A 335 1.33 -20.98 8.99
C MET A 335 1.51 -19.59 8.38
N ALA A 336 1.29 -19.45 7.07
CA ALA A 336 1.32 -18.19 6.32
C ALA A 336 0.41 -17.12 6.94
N TYR A 337 -0.86 -17.45 7.21
CA TYR A 337 -1.80 -16.49 7.79
C TYR A 337 -1.41 -16.07 9.22
N VAL A 338 -1.00 -17.03 10.07
CA VAL A 338 -0.49 -16.68 11.41
C VAL A 338 0.77 -15.82 11.32
N GLY A 339 1.63 -16.06 10.32
CA GLY A 339 2.80 -15.23 10.01
C GLY A 339 2.43 -13.80 9.60
N SER A 340 1.44 -13.64 8.73
CA SER A 340 0.90 -12.34 8.31
C SER A 340 0.30 -11.57 9.50
N VAL A 341 -0.47 -12.24 10.36
CA VAL A 341 -0.99 -11.64 11.61
C VAL A 341 0.15 -11.25 12.58
N ASP A 342 1.25 -12.03 12.69
CA ASP A 342 2.43 -11.65 13.51
C ASP A 342 3.12 -10.40 12.92
N ALA A 343 3.20 -10.28 11.59
CA ALA A 343 3.75 -9.10 10.93
C ALA A 343 2.86 -7.87 11.20
N PHE A 344 1.54 -8.02 11.06
CA PHE A 344 0.58 -6.95 11.34
C PHE A 344 0.60 -6.50 12.81
N ALA A 345 0.64 -7.44 13.74
CA ALA A 345 0.72 -7.17 15.18
C ALA A 345 1.98 -6.39 15.58
N ARG A 346 3.07 -6.52 14.81
CA ARG A 346 4.33 -5.79 15.00
C ARG A 346 4.30 -4.40 14.39
N ARG A 347 3.83 -4.33 13.14
CA ARG A 347 3.95 -3.11 12.33
C ARG A 347 3.07 -1.99 12.86
N LEU A 348 1.85 -2.28 13.35
CA LEU A 348 0.90 -1.24 13.74
C LEU A 348 1.42 -0.35 14.89
N PRO A 349 1.82 -0.90 16.06
CA PRO A 349 2.39 -0.09 17.15
C PRO A 349 3.75 0.52 16.77
N LEU A 350 4.58 -0.16 15.98
CA LEU A 350 5.86 0.37 15.52
C LEU A 350 5.68 1.61 14.63
N ARG A 351 4.73 1.59 13.71
CA ARG A 351 4.39 2.74 12.86
C ARG A 351 3.87 3.92 13.67
N ALA A 352 3.01 3.66 14.66
CA ALA A 352 2.53 4.69 15.58
C ALA A 352 3.68 5.31 16.39
N ALA A 353 4.56 4.47 16.95
CA ALA A 353 5.74 4.90 17.70
C ALA A 353 6.69 5.75 16.84
N ALA A 354 6.94 5.33 15.60
CA ALA A 354 7.79 6.06 14.66
C ALA A 354 7.25 7.45 14.30
N MET A 355 5.96 7.56 13.99
CA MET A 355 5.34 8.86 13.72
C MET A 355 5.32 9.75 14.96
N LEU A 356 5.00 9.20 16.13
CA LEU A 356 4.97 9.95 17.38
C LEU A 356 6.39 10.39 17.79
N TRP A 357 7.41 9.56 17.61
CA TRP A 357 8.81 9.91 17.84
C TRP A 357 9.20 11.17 17.09
N ARG A 358 8.86 11.26 15.80
CA ARG A 358 9.13 12.45 14.97
C ARG A 358 8.41 13.69 15.49
N VAL A 359 7.14 13.57 15.93
CA VAL A 359 6.39 14.68 16.54
C VAL A 359 7.10 15.20 17.80
N LEU A 360 7.55 14.28 18.66
CA LEU A 360 8.27 14.64 19.89
C LEU A 360 9.65 15.24 19.59
N GLN A 361 10.35 14.71 18.59
CA GLN A 361 11.63 15.23 18.13
C GLN A 361 11.50 16.67 17.59
N GLU A 362 10.50 16.94 16.74
CA GLU A 362 10.23 18.28 16.21
C GLU A 362 9.82 19.29 17.30
N SER A 363 9.26 18.80 18.41
CA SER A 363 8.83 19.61 19.55
C SER A 363 9.88 19.72 20.67
N ASP A 364 11.08 19.13 20.49
CA ASP A 364 12.14 19.03 21.52
C ASP A 364 11.63 18.44 22.86
N ASP A 365 10.73 17.44 22.79
CA ASP A 365 10.13 16.81 23.97
C ASP A 365 11.06 15.75 24.58
N HIS A 366 11.22 15.78 25.89
CA HIS A 366 12.09 14.86 26.65
C HIS A 366 11.68 13.38 26.56
N ALA A 367 10.46 13.07 26.12
CA ALA A 367 10.03 11.70 25.89
C ALA A 367 10.45 11.13 24.51
N ALA A 368 11.01 11.95 23.61
CA ALA A 368 11.49 11.50 22.30
C ALA A 368 12.49 10.32 22.37
N PRO A 369 13.55 10.34 23.23
CA PRO A 369 14.51 9.24 23.30
C PRO A 369 13.88 7.90 23.68
N ARG A 370 12.78 7.91 24.46
CA ARG A 370 12.06 6.68 24.83
C ARG A 370 11.39 6.03 23.63
N LEU A 371 10.77 6.81 22.74
CA LEU A 371 10.18 6.25 21.51
C LEU A 371 11.25 5.85 20.51
N GLU A 372 12.35 6.60 20.41
CA GLU A 372 13.49 6.22 19.57
C GLU A 372 13.99 4.82 19.92
N GLN A 373 14.21 4.57 21.21
CA GLN A 373 14.66 3.27 21.71
C GLN A 373 13.64 2.14 21.43
N LEU A 374 12.33 2.43 21.54
CA LEU A 374 11.28 1.46 21.17
C LEU A 374 11.31 1.16 19.67
N VAL A 375 11.42 2.19 18.81
CA VAL A 375 11.48 2.04 17.36
C VAL A 375 12.71 1.24 16.95
N GLU A 376 13.88 1.52 17.53
CA GLU A 376 15.12 0.76 17.34
C GLU A 376 14.92 -0.72 17.72
N THR A 377 14.54 -0.97 18.97
CA THR A 377 14.39 -2.33 19.51
C THR A 377 13.35 -3.15 18.74
N TRP A 378 12.22 -2.54 18.39
CA TRP A 378 11.14 -3.24 17.68
C TRP A 378 11.45 -3.45 16.21
N SER A 379 12.14 -2.51 15.54
CA SER A 379 12.60 -2.69 14.16
C SER A 379 13.57 -3.87 14.06
N ASP A 380 14.53 -3.96 14.98
CA ASP A 380 15.50 -5.07 15.02
C ASP A 380 14.83 -6.40 15.34
N ALA A 381 13.93 -6.40 16.33
CA ALA A 381 13.17 -7.60 16.68
C ALA A 381 12.24 -8.05 15.54
N PHE A 382 11.70 -7.12 14.74
CA PHE A 382 10.88 -7.42 13.58
C PHE A 382 11.72 -8.02 12.46
N ALA A 383 12.85 -7.38 12.11
CA ALA A 383 13.79 -7.87 11.11
C ALA A 383 14.30 -9.28 11.45
N CYS A 384 14.72 -9.49 12.70
CA CYS A 384 15.24 -10.78 13.16
C CYS A 384 14.17 -11.87 13.15
N ARG A 385 12.95 -11.57 13.63
CA ARG A 385 11.85 -12.54 13.69
C ARG A 385 11.53 -13.10 12.31
N PHE A 386 11.45 -12.22 11.32
CA PHE A 386 11.04 -12.54 9.96
C PHE A 386 12.20 -12.85 9.03
N ARG A 387 13.45 -12.81 9.52
CA ARG A 387 14.66 -12.97 8.69
C ARG A 387 14.58 -12.05 7.46
N ALA A 388 14.24 -10.80 7.71
CA ALA A 388 13.94 -9.81 6.68
C ALA A 388 15.08 -9.73 5.65
N ARG A 389 14.77 -9.99 4.39
CA ARG A 389 15.72 -9.86 3.28
C ARG A 389 15.29 -8.74 2.35
N TRP A 390 16.20 -7.82 2.05
CA TRP A 390 15.93 -6.77 1.08
C TRP A 390 15.59 -7.39 -0.28
N VAL A 391 14.49 -6.95 -0.89
CA VAL A 391 14.18 -7.23 -2.28
C VAL A 391 14.80 -6.13 -3.13
N PRO A 392 15.71 -6.43 -4.08
CA PRO A 392 16.29 -5.42 -4.96
C PRO A 392 15.19 -4.57 -5.62
N LEU A 393 15.38 -3.25 -5.68
CA LEU A 393 14.35 -2.33 -6.18
C LEU A 393 13.89 -2.71 -7.60
N GLU A 394 14.83 -3.10 -8.45
CA GLU A 394 14.60 -3.61 -9.79
C GLU A 394 13.69 -4.86 -9.80
N HIS A 395 13.79 -5.74 -8.81
CA HIS A 395 12.93 -6.92 -8.70
C HIS A 395 11.54 -6.53 -8.21
N GLN A 396 11.43 -5.58 -7.26
CA GLN A 396 10.13 -5.06 -6.83
C GLN A 396 9.37 -4.43 -8.01
N VAL A 397 10.06 -3.58 -8.77
CA VAL A 397 9.55 -2.88 -9.96
C VAL A 397 9.16 -3.86 -11.06
N GLU A 398 10.04 -4.81 -11.38
CA GLU A 398 9.79 -5.78 -12.45
C GLU A 398 8.63 -6.71 -12.09
N HIS A 399 8.56 -7.17 -10.84
CA HIS A 399 7.47 -8.02 -10.38
C HIS A 399 6.13 -7.29 -10.48
N GLN A 400 6.04 -6.07 -9.93
CA GLN A 400 4.82 -5.28 -9.96
C GLN A 400 4.41 -4.93 -11.39
N SER A 401 5.37 -4.58 -12.27
CA SER A 401 5.11 -4.27 -13.68
C SER A 401 4.57 -5.47 -14.46
N ARG A 402 5.16 -6.66 -14.27
CA ARG A 402 4.67 -7.90 -14.90
C ARG A 402 3.25 -8.23 -14.48
N THR A 403 2.94 -8.07 -13.19
CA THR A 403 1.59 -8.29 -12.66
C THR A 403 0.58 -7.31 -13.24
N VAL A 404 0.93 -6.02 -13.35
CA VAL A 404 0.07 -4.99 -13.98
C VAL A 404 -0.22 -5.32 -15.44
N VAL A 405 0.80 -5.70 -16.22
CA VAL A 405 0.64 -6.07 -17.64
C VAL A 405 -0.23 -7.32 -17.78
N ALA A 406 0.02 -8.37 -16.97
CA ALA A 406 -0.79 -9.57 -16.98
C ALA A 406 -2.26 -9.28 -16.63
N ALA A 407 -2.50 -8.48 -15.59
CA ALA A 407 -3.84 -8.08 -15.19
C ALA A 407 -4.57 -7.33 -16.31
N ALA A 408 -3.89 -6.39 -16.99
CA ALA A 408 -4.46 -5.66 -18.12
C ALA A 408 -4.85 -6.59 -19.28
N LEU A 409 -3.97 -7.51 -19.67
CA LEU A 409 -4.22 -8.45 -20.75
C LEU A 409 -5.41 -9.38 -20.44
N HIS A 410 -5.42 -10.01 -19.27
CA HIS A 410 -6.50 -10.93 -18.88
C HIS A 410 -7.83 -10.22 -18.60
N ALA A 411 -7.82 -9.01 -18.02
CA ALA A 411 -9.04 -8.24 -17.81
C ALA A 411 -9.67 -7.76 -19.13
N ARG A 412 -8.85 -7.47 -20.14
CA ARG A 412 -9.33 -7.01 -21.45
C ARG A 412 -10.16 -8.05 -22.18
N GLU A 413 -9.83 -9.34 -22.08
CA GLU A 413 -10.57 -10.44 -22.70
C GLU A 413 -12.01 -10.55 -22.19
N ARG A 414 -12.28 -10.09 -20.96
CA ARG A 414 -13.64 -10.02 -20.38
C ARG A 414 -14.43 -8.77 -20.77
N ALA A 415 -13.73 -7.69 -21.11
CA ALA A 415 -14.35 -6.42 -21.47
C ALA A 415 -14.67 -6.30 -22.98
N ALA A 416 -14.30 -7.32 -23.76
CA ALA A 416 -14.71 -7.51 -25.15
C ALA A 416 -16.05 -8.23 -25.21
#